data_AF-A0A9X4XF56-F1
#
_entry.id   AF-A0A9X4XF56-F1
#
_cell.length_a   1.000
_cell.length_b   1.000
_cell.length_c   1.000
_cell.angle_alpha   90.00
_cell.angle_beta   90.00
_cell.angle_gamma   90.00
#
_symmetry.space_group_name_H-M   'P 1'
#
loop_
_entity.id
_entity.type
_entity.pdbx_description
1 polymer ?
#
loop_
_entity_poly.entity_id
_entity_poly.type
_entity_poly.pdbx_seq_one_letter_code
_entity_poly.pdbx_strand_id
1 'polypeptide(L)' 'MGERKQQAALLVDTIYKLCTEFGFVLEPFTLDSGLTVISIYDVKENKRLFMMKKEEE' A
#
# COMPACT_ATOMS: atom_id res chain seq x y z
N MET A 1 21.56 11.57 2.97
CA MET A 1 20.21 11.03 3.22
C MET A 1 20.26 10.24 4.52
N GLY A 2 19.40 10.49 5.50
CA GLY A 2 19.47 9.82 6.82
C GLY A 2 19.04 8.36 6.76
N GLU A 3 19.68 7.50 7.57
CA GLU A 3 19.45 6.04 7.65
C GLU A 3 17.97 5.65 7.73
N ARG A 4 17.15 6.43 8.46
CA ARG A 4 15.70 6.23 8.56
C ARG A 4 14.97 6.29 7.21
N LYS A 5 15.42 7.15 6.28
CA LYS A 5 14.84 7.22 4.93
C LYS A 5 15.21 5.99 4.10
N GLN A 6 16.41 5.45 4.27
CA GLN A 6 16.83 4.22 3.60
C GLN A 6 16.06 3.00 4.13
N GLN A 7 15.88 2.90 5.45
CA GLN A 7 15.09 1.84 6.07
C GLN A 7 13.62 1.90 5.63
N ALA A 8 13.03 3.10 5.57
CA ALA A 8 11.67 3.27 5.07
C ALA A 8 11.53 2.85 3.60
N ALA A 9 12.50 3.21 2.75
CA ALA A 9 12.51 2.79 1.35
C ALA A 9 12.60 1.27 1.19
N LEU A 10 13.48 0.62 1.96
CA LEU A 10 13.62 -0.84 1.97
C LEU A 10 12.33 -1.55 2.42
N LEU A 11 11.67 -1.01 3.44
CA LEU A 11 10.39 -1.54 3.92
C LEU A 11 9.32 -1.47 2.83
N VAL A 12 9.17 -0.32 2.17
CA VAL A 12 8.19 -0.14 1.08
C VAL A 12 8.48 -1.10 -0.08
N ASP A 13 9.74 -1.22 -0.48
CA ASP A 13 10.17 -2.14 -1.55
C ASP A 13 9.87 -3.62 -1.18
N THR A 14 10.11 -4.00 0.07
CA THR A 14 9.84 -5.35 0.57
C THR A 14 8.35 -5.67 0.53
N ILE A 15 7.50 -4.75 1.01
CA ILE A 15 6.04 -4.91 0.98
C ILE A 15 5.54 -5.03 -0.46
N TYR A 16 6.05 -4.18 -1.37
CA TYR A 16 5.65 -4.21 -2.78
C TYR A 16 5.97 -5.55 -3.45
N LYS A 17 7.18 -6.08 -3.21
CA LYS A 17 7.60 -7.39 -3.73
C LYS A 17 6.72 -8.52 -3.22
N LEU A 18 6.45 -8.56 -1.92
CA LEU A 18 5.58 -9.58 -1.32
C LEU A 18 4.17 -9.51 -1.91
N CYS A 19 3.58 -8.33 -1.98
CA CYS A 19 2.26 -8.16 -2.58
C CYS A 19 2.21 -8.69 -4.01
N THR A 20 3.20 -8.32 -4.84
CA THR A 20 3.28 -8.79 -6.23
C THR A 20 3.39 -10.31 -6.31
N GLU A 21 4.23 -10.94 -5.47
CA GLU A 21 4.41 -12.39 -5.42
C GLU A 21 3.12 -13.14 -5.05
N PHE A 22 2.32 -12.57 -4.14
CA PHE A 22 1.04 -13.15 -3.76
C PHE A 22 -0.08 -12.89 -4.78
N GLY A 23 0.14 -12.03 -5.77
CA GLY A 23 -0.85 -11.64 -6.78
C GLY A 23 -1.68 -10.42 -6.39
N PHE A 24 -1.17 -9.59 -5.49
CA PHE A 24 -1.76 -8.30 -5.13
C PHE A 24 -1.06 -7.16 -5.88
N VAL A 25 -1.86 -6.22 -6.40
CA VAL A 25 -1.38 -4.96 -6.98
C VAL A 25 -1.62 -3.84 -5.96
N LEU A 26 -0.57 -3.06 -5.70
CA LEU A 26 -0.63 -1.88 -4.83
C LEU A 26 -0.64 -0.62 -5.70
N GLU A 27 -1.75 0.13 -5.66
CA GLU A 27 -1.88 1.40 -6.40
C GLU A 27 -2.02 2.57 -5.41
N PRO A 28 -0.99 3.42 -5.28
CA PRO A 28 -1.11 4.65 -4.50
C PRO A 28 -1.95 5.68 -5.27
N PHE A 29 -2.84 6.35 -4.57
CA PHE A 29 -3.53 7.53 -5.08
C PHE A 29 -3.75 8.55 -3.97
N THR A 30 -3.75 9.84 -4.36
CA THR A 30 -3.96 10.95 -3.43
C THR A 30 -5.39 11.44 -3.58
N LEU A 31 -6.12 11.48 -2.48
CA LEU A 31 -7.45 12.08 -2.41
C LEU A 31 -7.37 13.60 -2.47
N ASP A 32 -8.47 14.27 -2.84
CA ASP A 32 -8.56 15.73 -2.85
C ASP A 32 -8.29 16.36 -1.47
N SER A 33 -8.44 15.59 -0.40
CA SER A 33 -8.08 15.98 0.98
C SER A 33 -6.56 16.00 1.25
N GLY A 34 -5.73 15.59 0.29
CA GLY A 34 -4.28 15.43 0.44
C GLY A 34 -3.87 14.10 1.09
N LEU A 35 -4.83 13.25 1.47
CA LEU A 35 -4.57 11.95 2.07
C LEU A 35 -4.12 10.95 1.00
N THR A 36 -2.97 10.30 1.20
CA THR A 36 -2.48 9.25 0.30
C THR A 36 -3.01 7.90 0.78
N VAL A 37 -3.74 7.22 -0.10
CA VAL A 37 -4.30 5.89 0.12
C VAL A 37 -3.57 4.89 -0.78
N ILE A 38 -3.36 3.67 -0.29
CA ILE A 38 -2.87 2.56 -1.10
C ILE A 38 -4.06 1.63 -1.34
N SER A 39 -4.49 1.53 -2.59
CA SER A 39 -5.46 0.50 -2.98
C SER A 39 -4.75 -0.83 -3.15
N ILE A 40 -5.34 -1.90 -2.63
CA ILE A 40 -4.85 -3.27 -2.79
C ILE A 40 -5.84 -4.00 -3.70
N TYR A 41 -5.36 -4.54 -4.81
CA TYR A 41 -6.18 -5.31 -5.74
C TYR A 41 -5.70 -6.76 -5.80
N ASP A 42 -6.57 -7.70 -5.50
CA ASP A 42 -6.30 -9.13 -5.63
C ASP A 42 -6.57 -9.56 -7.08
N VAL A 43 -5.48 -9.84 -7.80
CA VAL A 43 -5.53 -10.27 -9.21
C VAL A 43 -6.11 -11.68 -9.34
N LYS A 44 -5.91 -12.55 -8.34
CA LYS A 44 -6.39 -13.92 -8.36
C LYS A 44 -7.91 -13.98 -8.18
N GLU A 45 -8.43 -13.17 -7.27
CA GLU A 45 -9.89 -13.09 -7.02
C GLU A 45 -10.61 -12.06 -7.89
N ASN A 46 -9.89 -11.22 -8.63
CA ASN A 46 -10.43 -10.06 -9.35
C ASN A 46 -11.29 -9.16 -8.43
N LYS A 47 -10.79 -8.91 -7.20
CA LYS A 47 -11.48 -8.11 -6.18
C LYS A 47 -10.57 -7.01 -5.65
N ARG A 48 -11.17 -5.83 -5.43
CA ARG A 48 -10.48 -4.68 -4.84
C ARG A 48 -10.70 -4.65 -3.33
N LEU A 49 -9.62 -4.72 -2.57
CA LEU A 49 -9.64 -4.61 -1.12
C LEU A 49 -9.34 -3.16 -0.72
N PHE A 50 -10.25 -2.55 0.03
CA PHE A 50 -10.08 -1.22 0.58
C PHE A 50 -9.74 -1.34 2.06
N MET A 51 -8.53 -0.93 2.45
CA MET A 51 -8.16 -0.85 3.85
C MET A 51 -8.47 0.56 4.36
N MET A 52 -9.62 0.74 5.02
CA MET A 52 -9.94 1.95 5.75
C MET A 52 -9.66 1.73 7.24
N LYS A 53 -8.90 2.63 7.86
CA LYS A 53 -8.79 2.69 9.31
C LYS A 53 -10.10 3.30 9.83
N LYS A 54 -10.93 2.50 10.49
CA LYS A 54 -12.07 3.02 11.26
C LYS A 54 -11.47 3.75 12.46
N GLU A 55 -11.77 5.03 12.63
CA GLU A 55 -11.60 5.67 13.93
C GLU A 55 -12.65 5.03 14.87
N GLU A 56 -12.18 4.49 15.99
CA GLU A 56 -13.05 4.02 17.07
C GLU A 56 -13.69 5.24 17.74
N GLU A 57 -15.03 5.26 17.82
CA GLU A 57 -15.83 6.20 18.61
C GLU A 57 -15.73 5.89 20.12
#